data_AF-A0A960DYN2-F1
#
_entry.id   AF-A0A960DYN2-F1
#
_cell.length_a   1.000
_cell.length_b   1.000
_cell.length_c   1.000
_cell.angle_alpha   90.00
_cell.angle_beta   90.00
_cell.angle_gamma   90.00
#
_symmetry.space_group_name_H-M   'P 1'
#
loop_
_entity.id
_entity.type
_entity.pdbx_description
1 polymer ?
#
loop_
_entity_poly.entity_id
_entity_poly.type
_entity_poly.pdbx_seq_one_letter_code
_entity_poly.pdbx_strand_id
1 'polypeptide(L)'
;MTAVDATIAALGVAGLERGGLLAVAIDGVAGAALRPVAGPGPAVAVSAVDAPAVLAGVERELGPRWAMWSSATAVALLGLGVEVARSWDVVAVHRLLFGGWRADPARAWARLGGLDPAAVPTDEPRDLFHQEPEGDPDRPVRPDGHLRPDWVAGGWAASPERMGGWAAVLAEVVARQQRRLDDLARADDEPRPAAARTAIAESTAELLCAELMVEGLPVGRAEMETAIAGFVGPRPADEQAAVAARGARDEAVLRHVPEGVRFDLRSPSQVKTMLRMVG
;
A
#
# COMPACT_ATOMS: atom_id res chain seq x y z
N MET A 1 -23.85 -19.90 16.53
CA MET A 1 -23.38 -18.54 16.20
C MET A 1 -22.08 -18.72 15.43
N THR A 2 -22.01 -18.26 14.18
CA THR A 2 -20.78 -18.39 13.38
C THR A 2 -19.72 -17.42 13.86
N ALA A 3 -18.45 -17.61 13.47
CA ALA A 3 -17.38 -16.65 13.75
C ALA A 3 -17.71 -15.24 13.18
N VAL A 4 -18.41 -15.20 12.05
CA VAL A 4 -18.92 -13.98 11.42
C VAL A 4 -19.93 -13.28 12.34
N ASP A 5 -20.97 -13.98 12.78
CA ASP A 5 -22.03 -13.41 13.64
C ASP A 5 -21.46 -12.92 14.98
N ALA A 6 -20.55 -13.71 15.57
CA ALA A 6 -19.91 -13.37 16.83
C ALA A 6 -19.06 -12.10 16.70
N THR A 7 -18.30 -11.97 15.61
CA THR A 7 -17.48 -10.78 15.33
C THR A 7 -18.35 -9.55 15.10
N ILE A 8 -19.40 -9.66 14.30
CA ILE A 8 -20.34 -8.56 14.03
C ILE A 8 -21.01 -8.10 15.34
N ALA A 9 -21.47 -9.03 16.17
CA ALA A 9 -22.05 -8.71 17.47
C ALA A 9 -21.03 -8.00 18.39
N ALA A 10 -19.79 -8.49 18.45
CA ALA A 10 -18.72 -7.87 19.24
C ALA A 10 -18.39 -6.45 18.76
N LEU A 11 -18.34 -6.23 17.44
CA LEU A 11 -18.13 -4.91 16.85
C LEU A 11 -19.28 -3.95 17.15
N GLY A 12 -20.53 -4.45 17.11
CA GLY A 12 -21.71 -3.67 17.50
C GLY A 12 -21.66 -3.26 18.97
N VAL A 13 -21.27 -4.17 19.88
CA VAL A 13 -21.05 -3.85 21.31
C VAL A 13 -19.92 -2.84 21.49
N ALA A 14 -18.88 -2.92 20.66
CA ALA A 14 -17.79 -1.95 20.65
C ALA A 14 -18.17 -0.60 19.98
N GLY A 15 -19.43 -0.41 19.56
CA GLY A 15 -19.94 0.85 19.04
C GLY A 15 -19.72 1.06 17.54
N LEU A 16 -19.44 0.00 16.77
CA LEU A 16 -19.41 0.11 15.32
C LEU A 16 -20.83 0.20 14.76
N GLU A 17 -21.16 1.33 14.15
CA GLU A 17 -22.36 1.49 13.36
C GLU A 17 -22.13 1.08 11.89
N ARG A 18 -23.22 0.81 11.16
CA ARG A 18 -23.15 0.52 9.72
C ARG A 18 -22.50 1.68 8.98
N GLY A 19 -21.47 1.40 8.17
CA GLY A 19 -20.69 2.43 7.49
C GLY A 19 -19.68 3.19 8.36
N GLY A 20 -19.57 2.84 9.64
CA GLY A 20 -18.60 3.41 10.56
C GLY A 20 -17.15 3.08 10.18
N LEU A 21 -16.21 3.86 10.72
CA LEU A 21 -14.78 3.62 10.52
C LEU A 21 -14.30 2.44 11.36
N LEU A 22 -13.65 1.49 10.69
CA LEU A 22 -13.10 0.28 11.29
C LEU A 22 -11.62 0.17 10.96
N ALA A 23 -10.75 0.38 11.96
CA ALA A 23 -9.33 0.14 11.82
C ALA A 23 -9.04 -1.36 11.76
N VAL A 24 -8.18 -1.77 10.83
CA VAL A 24 -7.77 -3.16 10.64
C VAL A 24 -6.26 -3.30 10.66
N ALA A 25 -5.78 -4.24 11.47
CA ALA A 25 -4.44 -4.81 11.34
C ALA A 25 -4.61 -6.24 10.84
N ILE A 26 -3.93 -6.62 9.75
CA ILE A 26 -4.09 -7.91 9.11
C ILE A 26 -2.76 -8.46 8.62
N ASP A 27 -2.53 -9.73 8.92
CA ASP A 27 -1.40 -10.52 8.46
C ASP A 27 -1.89 -11.89 8.01
N GLY A 28 -1.34 -12.41 6.91
CA GLY A 28 -1.82 -13.67 6.31
C GLY A 28 -1.62 -14.90 7.19
N VAL A 29 -0.73 -14.84 8.19
CA VAL A 29 -0.43 -15.96 9.10
C VAL A 29 -1.00 -15.72 10.49
N ALA A 30 -0.93 -14.49 11.01
CA ALA A 30 -1.40 -14.17 12.36
C ALA A 30 -2.90 -13.89 12.43
N GLY A 31 -3.54 -13.52 11.32
CA GLY A 31 -4.98 -13.25 11.23
C GLY A 31 -5.30 -11.76 11.14
N ALA A 32 -6.37 -11.31 11.83
CA ALA A 32 -6.77 -9.91 11.82
C ALA A 32 -7.15 -9.40 13.21
N ALA A 33 -6.98 -8.10 13.44
CA ALA A 33 -7.52 -7.39 14.59
C ALA A 33 -8.32 -6.17 14.10
N LEU A 34 -9.56 -6.06 14.59
CA LEU A 34 -10.54 -5.07 14.14
C LEU A 34 -10.88 -4.12 15.28
N ARG A 35 -10.82 -2.80 15.03
CA ARG A 35 -11.05 -1.79 16.05
C ARG A 35 -11.93 -0.63 15.54
N PRO A 36 -13.16 -0.46 16.06
CA PRO A 36 -13.97 0.70 15.71
C PRO A 36 -13.27 2.00 16.14
N VAL A 37 -13.28 3.02 15.26
CA VAL A 37 -12.57 4.29 15.53
C VAL A 37 -13.29 5.14 16.59
N ALA A 38 -14.62 5.19 16.55
CA ALA A 38 -15.43 5.97 17.49
C ALA A 38 -15.75 5.22 18.79
N GLY A 39 -15.34 3.97 18.91
CA GLY A 39 -15.80 3.03 19.94
C GLY A 39 -14.80 2.83 21.09
N PRO A 40 -15.26 2.63 22.34
CA PRO A 40 -14.41 2.19 23.44
C PRO A 40 -14.06 0.69 23.35
N GLY A 41 -13.12 0.23 24.18
CA GLY A 41 -12.81 -1.21 24.34
C GLY A 41 -11.49 -1.70 23.74
N PRO A 42 -11.29 -3.02 23.61
CA PRO A 42 -10.17 -3.62 22.89
C PRO A 42 -10.49 -3.82 21.39
N ALA A 43 -9.50 -4.25 20.61
CA ALA A 43 -9.74 -4.77 19.28
C ALA A 43 -10.38 -6.17 19.35
N VAL A 44 -11.18 -6.52 18.34
CA VAL A 44 -11.71 -7.87 18.15
C VAL A 44 -10.72 -8.66 17.32
N ALA A 45 -10.15 -9.71 17.90
CA ALA A 45 -9.22 -10.60 17.21
C ALA A 45 -9.97 -11.64 16.37
N VAL A 46 -9.42 -11.94 15.19
CA VAL A 46 -9.93 -12.91 14.22
C VAL A 46 -8.78 -13.82 13.82
N SER A 47 -9.00 -15.14 13.89
CA SER A 47 -7.98 -16.12 13.51
C SER A 47 -7.65 -16.02 12.02
N ALA A 48 -6.44 -16.43 11.62
CA ALA A 48 -6.06 -16.46 10.20
C ALA A 48 -6.97 -17.36 9.35
N VAL A 49 -7.47 -18.46 9.94
CA VAL A 49 -8.38 -19.39 9.26
C VAL A 49 -9.75 -18.74 8.99
N ASP A 50 -10.26 -17.98 9.95
CA ASP A 50 -11.58 -17.35 9.85
C ASP A 50 -11.55 -16.00 9.13
N ALA A 51 -10.37 -15.36 9.03
CA ALA A 51 -10.22 -14.00 8.52
C ALA A 51 -10.90 -13.76 7.17
N PRO A 52 -10.76 -14.60 6.12
CA PRO A 52 -11.42 -14.35 4.84
C PRO A 52 -12.95 -14.29 4.97
N ALA A 53 -13.55 -15.27 5.65
CA ALA A 53 -15.00 -15.35 5.83
C ALA A 53 -15.54 -14.24 6.73
N VAL A 54 -14.83 -13.92 7.82
CA VAL A 54 -15.21 -12.88 8.78
C VAL A 54 -15.12 -11.50 8.15
N LEU A 55 -14.03 -11.17 7.45
CA LEU A 55 -13.84 -9.85 6.85
C LEU A 55 -14.85 -9.61 5.71
N ALA A 56 -15.08 -10.62 4.85
CA ALA A 56 -16.12 -10.54 3.82
C ALA A 56 -17.53 -10.43 4.43
N GLY A 57 -17.78 -11.11 5.55
CA GLY A 57 -19.05 -10.98 6.30
C GLY A 57 -19.26 -9.61 6.90
N VAL A 58 -18.21 -9.03 7.50
CA VAL A 58 -18.22 -7.65 8.03
C VAL A 58 -18.46 -6.64 6.90
N GLU A 59 -17.81 -6.80 5.75
CA GLU A 59 -18.03 -5.93 4.59
C GLU A 59 -19.48 -5.99 4.10
N ARG A 60 -20.03 -7.19 3.91
CA ARG A 60 -21.40 -7.36 3.41
C ARG A 60 -22.46 -6.82 4.38
N GLU A 61 -22.32 -7.10 5.68
CA GLU A 61 -23.36 -6.77 6.66
C GLU A 61 -23.23 -5.34 7.19
N LEU A 62 -22.01 -4.90 7.51
CA LEU A 62 -21.76 -3.59 8.11
C LEU A 62 -21.25 -2.56 7.10
N GLY A 63 -20.59 -3.01 6.03
CA GLY A 63 -19.94 -2.18 5.02
C GLY A 63 -19.12 -1.05 5.65
N PRO A 64 -18.18 -1.33 6.57
CA PRO A 64 -17.45 -0.26 7.23
C PRO A 64 -16.63 0.55 6.23
N ARG A 65 -16.17 1.73 6.66
CA ARG A 65 -15.02 2.37 6.02
C ARG A 65 -13.77 1.77 6.63
N TRP A 66 -13.07 0.92 5.88
CA TRP A 66 -11.84 0.27 6.31
C TRP A 66 -10.74 1.31 6.48
N ALA A 67 -10.34 1.56 7.72
CA ALA A 67 -9.21 2.39 8.05
C ALA A 67 -7.93 1.56 8.00
N MET A 68 -6.96 2.06 7.23
CA MET A 68 -5.75 1.35 6.84
C MET A 68 -4.54 2.28 6.94
N TRP A 69 -3.36 1.73 7.23
CA TRP A 69 -2.12 2.52 7.21
C TRP A 69 -1.75 2.97 5.80
N SER A 70 -1.95 2.09 4.81
CA SER A 70 -1.69 2.36 3.39
C SER A 70 -2.47 1.38 2.50
N SER A 71 -2.43 1.60 1.19
CA SER A 71 -3.00 0.71 0.16
C SER A 71 -2.46 -0.72 0.20
N ALA A 72 -1.32 -0.98 0.83
CA ALA A 72 -0.83 -2.35 1.05
C ALA A 72 -1.83 -3.20 1.86
N THR A 73 -2.55 -2.60 2.82
CA THR A 73 -3.61 -3.30 3.56
C THR A 73 -4.83 -3.58 2.68
N ALA A 74 -5.16 -2.67 1.74
CA ALA A 74 -6.24 -2.89 0.79
C ALA A 74 -5.91 -4.06 -0.15
N VAL A 75 -4.67 -4.14 -0.65
CA VAL A 75 -4.18 -5.29 -1.43
C VAL A 75 -4.32 -6.60 -0.65
N ALA A 76 -3.98 -6.60 0.64
CA ALA A 76 -4.13 -7.79 1.49
C ALA A 76 -5.61 -8.20 1.64
N LEU A 77 -6.53 -7.26 1.87
CA LEU A 77 -7.97 -7.52 1.96
C LEU A 77 -8.54 -8.08 0.65
N LEU A 78 -8.19 -7.45 -0.48
CA LEU A 78 -8.58 -7.90 -1.83
C LEU A 78 -8.04 -9.30 -2.14
N GLY A 79 -6.79 -9.60 -1.72
CA GLY A 79 -6.20 -10.93 -1.84
C GLY A 79 -6.92 -12.02 -1.04
N LEU A 80 -7.69 -11.65 -0.02
CA LEU A 80 -8.59 -12.55 0.72
C LEU A 80 -10.01 -12.61 0.13
N GLY A 81 -10.27 -11.91 -0.98
CA GLY A 81 -11.59 -11.85 -1.63
C GLY A 81 -12.57 -10.89 -0.95
N VAL A 82 -12.08 -9.91 -0.17
CA VAL A 82 -12.93 -8.87 0.42
C VAL A 82 -13.14 -7.76 -0.60
N GLU A 83 -14.38 -7.55 -1.03
CA GLU A 83 -14.77 -6.45 -1.93
C GLU A 83 -14.86 -5.13 -1.16
N VAL A 84 -13.72 -4.50 -0.88
CA VAL A 84 -13.63 -3.28 -0.07
C VAL A 84 -14.37 -2.12 -0.77
N ALA A 85 -15.56 -1.73 -0.29
CA ALA A 85 -16.31 -0.64 -0.92
C ALA A 85 -15.85 0.77 -0.47
N ARG A 86 -15.32 0.89 0.75
CA ARG A 86 -14.96 2.17 1.37
C ARG A 86 -13.67 2.08 2.16
N SER A 87 -12.75 3.01 1.90
CA SER A 87 -11.46 3.10 2.57
C SER A 87 -11.26 4.42 3.31
N TRP A 88 -10.36 4.39 4.29
CA TRP A 88 -9.66 5.55 4.85
C TRP A 88 -8.17 5.21 4.88
N ASP A 89 -7.39 5.87 4.04
CA ASP A 89 -5.95 5.62 3.91
C ASP A 89 -5.16 6.68 4.67
N VAL A 90 -4.49 6.27 5.76
CA VAL A 90 -3.73 7.19 6.62
C VAL A 90 -2.62 7.91 5.85
N VAL A 91 -1.94 7.22 4.94
CA VAL A 91 -0.85 7.79 4.13
C VAL A 91 -1.38 8.84 3.16
N ALA A 92 -2.48 8.58 2.45
CA ALA A 92 -3.12 9.56 1.57
C ALA A 92 -3.56 10.80 2.34
N VAL A 93 -4.25 10.60 3.47
CA VAL A 93 -4.72 11.72 4.31
C VAL A 93 -3.55 12.48 4.93
N HIS A 94 -2.45 11.80 5.28
CA HIS A 94 -1.23 12.45 5.75
C HIS A 94 -0.64 13.40 4.71
N ARG A 95 -0.54 12.97 3.45
CA ARG A 95 -0.04 13.79 2.34
C ARG A 95 -0.87 15.05 2.15
N LEU A 96 -2.20 14.95 2.29
CA LEU A 96 -3.09 16.11 2.26
C LEU A 96 -2.89 17.06 3.44
N LEU A 97 -2.77 16.52 4.66
CA LEU A 97 -2.69 17.33 5.88
C LEU A 97 -1.34 18.03 6.06
N PHE A 98 -0.24 17.37 5.67
CA PHE A 98 1.10 17.82 5.99
C PHE A 98 2.00 18.06 4.76
N GLY A 99 1.57 17.65 3.58
CA GLY A 99 2.37 17.69 2.36
C GLY A 99 3.49 16.64 2.34
N GLY A 100 4.20 16.59 1.21
CA GLY A 100 5.34 15.69 1.00
C GLY A 100 4.94 14.23 0.73
N TRP A 101 5.89 13.45 0.22
CA TRP A 101 5.67 12.05 -0.16
C TRP A 101 6.02 11.04 0.93
N ARG A 102 6.85 11.44 1.91
CA ARG A 102 7.30 10.59 3.01
C ARG A 102 6.20 10.48 4.06
N ALA A 103 5.30 9.53 3.87
CA ALA A 103 4.22 9.21 4.78
C ALA A 103 4.33 7.72 5.13
N ASP A 104 4.69 7.46 6.38
CA ASP A 104 4.76 6.14 6.99
C ASP A 104 4.05 6.20 8.37
N PRO A 105 3.70 5.06 8.99
CA PRO A 105 3.00 5.05 10.27
C PRO A 105 3.68 5.88 11.37
N ALA A 106 5.01 5.82 11.47
CA ALA A 106 5.77 6.54 12.49
C ALA A 106 5.69 8.06 12.29
N ARG A 107 5.83 8.53 11.04
CA ARG A 107 5.69 9.94 10.70
C ARG A 107 4.26 10.46 10.89
N ALA A 108 3.26 9.66 10.50
CA ALA A 108 1.87 10.02 10.69
C ALA A 108 1.54 10.19 12.17
N TRP A 109 1.95 9.23 13.00
CA TRP A 109 1.83 9.31 14.44
C TRP A 109 2.55 10.52 15.03
N ALA A 110 3.84 10.72 14.69
CA ALA A 110 4.64 11.81 15.21
C ALA A 110 4.03 13.19 14.88
N ARG A 111 3.67 13.43 13.62
CA ARG A 111 3.06 14.70 13.18
C ARG A 111 1.74 15.00 13.88
N LEU A 112 0.89 13.98 14.03
CA LEU A 112 -0.41 14.13 14.72
C LEU A 112 -0.27 14.24 16.24
N GLY A 113 0.83 13.75 16.81
CA GLY A 113 1.19 13.88 18.22
C GLY A 113 1.98 15.14 18.57
N GLY A 114 2.34 15.97 17.59
CA GLY A 114 3.20 17.14 17.80
C GLY A 114 4.66 16.80 18.11
N LEU A 115 5.10 15.58 17.80
CA LEU A 115 6.46 15.11 17.98
C LEU A 115 7.32 15.48 16.75
N ASP A 116 8.63 15.61 16.94
CA ASP A 116 9.56 15.90 15.85
C ASP A 116 9.68 14.69 14.89
N PRO A 117 9.27 14.81 13.61
CA PRO A 117 9.41 13.73 12.64
C PRO A 117 10.87 13.37 12.30
N ALA A 118 11.83 14.27 12.59
CA ALA A 118 13.25 13.99 12.42
C ALA A 118 13.82 13.12 13.56
N ALA A 119 13.16 13.10 14.71
CA ALA A 119 13.51 12.28 15.86
C ALA A 119 12.85 10.89 15.87
N VAL A 120 12.12 10.53 14.80
CA VAL A 120 11.50 9.20 14.67
C VAL A 120 12.58 8.13 14.78
N PRO A 121 12.50 7.23 15.78
CA PRO A 121 13.48 6.17 15.95
C PRO A 121 13.49 5.23 14.75
N THR A 122 14.67 4.77 14.35
CA THR A 122 14.86 3.75 13.30
C THR A 122 15.23 2.41 13.91
N ASP A 123 14.87 1.33 13.22
CA ASP A 123 15.34 0.00 13.59
C ASP A 123 16.80 -0.13 13.16
N GLU A 124 17.72 0.01 14.11
CA GLU A 124 19.16 -0.09 13.87
C GLU A 124 19.62 -1.54 14.08
N PRO A 125 20.55 -2.05 13.25
CA PRO A 125 21.11 -3.39 13.43
C PRO A 125 21.63 -3.57 14.86
N ARG A 126 21.23 -4.66 15.52
CA ARG A 126 21.70 -4.98 16.87
C ARG A 126 23.21 -5.23 16.85
N ASP A 127 23.97 -4.42 17.58
CA ASP A 127 25.40 -4.63 17.83
C ASP A 127 25.67 -5.01 19.30
N LEU A 128 26.94 -5.22 19.67
CA LEU A 128 27.35 -5.60 21.03
C LEU A 128 27.05 -4.53 22.09
N PHE A 129 26.74 -3.30 21.70
CA PHE A 129 26.42 -2.18 22.59
C PHE A 129 24.95 -1.78 22.51
N HIS A 130 24.12 -2.56 21.81
CA HIS A 130 22.71 -2.30 21.65
C HIS A 130 22.01 -2.38 23.02
N GLN A 131 21.52 -1.24 23.48
CA GLN A 131 20.73 -1.16 24.70
C GLN A 131 19.31 -1.62 24.40
N GLU A 132 18.76 -2.47 25.27
CA GLU A 132 17.36 -2.88 25.13
C GLU A 132 16.46 -1.64 25.18
N PRO A 133 15.50 -1.50 24.24
CA PRO A 133 14.65 -0.33 24.19
C PRO A 133 13.86 -0.14 25.50
N GLU A 134 13.84 1.08 26.04
CA GLU A 134 13.08 1.36 27.26
C GLU A 134 11.56 1.14 27.08
N GLY A 135 10.90 0.78 28.18
CA GLY A 135 9.44 0.57 28.27
C GLY A 135 8.98 -0.86 27.98
N ASP A 136 7.66 -1.06 28.05
CA ASP A 136 7.02 -2.36 27.77
C ASP A 136 7.12 -2.71 26.27
N PRO A 137 7.76 -3.83 25.88
CA PRO A 137 7.91 -4.22 24.47
C PRO A 137 6.58 -4.59 23.81
N ASP A 138 5.57 -4.95 24.60
CA ASP A 138 4.22 -5.29 24.12
C ASP A 138 3.32 -4.06 23.96
N ARG A 139 3.88 -2.86 24.12
CA ARG A 139 3.23 -1.59 23.79
C ARG A 139 3.81 -0.99 22.51
N PRO A 140 2.96 -0.51 21.58
CA PRO A 140 3.40 0.08 20.32
C PRO A 140 4.09 1.45 20.47
N VAL A 141 3.83 2.16 21.57
CA VAL A 141 4.32 3.52 21.83
C VAL A 141 5.37 3.47 22.92
N ARG A 142 6.51 4.10 22.66
CA ARG A 142 7.64 4.24 23.59
C ARG A 142 7.35 5.30 24.67
N PRO A 143 8.13 5.33 25.77
CA PRO A 143 8.02 6.40 26.78
C PRO A 143 8.22 7.81 26.21
N ASP A 144 9.04 7.96 25.17
CA ASP A 144 9.27 9.22 24.43
C ASP A 144 8.08 9.65 23.55
N GLY A 145 7.02 8.84 23.49
CA GLY A 145 5.82 9.09 22.71
C GLY A 145 5.90 8.66 21.25
N HIS A 146 7.05 8.24 20.71
CA HIS A 146 7.16 7.74 19.34
C HIS A 146 6.68 6.28 19.21
N LEU A 147 6.30 5.89 18.00
CA LEU A 147 6.06 4.47 17.72
C LEU A 147 7.37 3.68 17.80
N ARG A 148 7.28 2.45 18.30
CA ARG A 148 8.40 1.52 18.32
C ARG A 148 8.80 1.10 16.89
N PRO A 149 10.11 1.12 16.55
CA PRO A 149 10.56 0.73 15.22
C PRO A 149 10.21 -0.71 14.83
N ASP A 150 10.35 -1.66 15.76
CA ASP A 150 10.05 -3.08 15.50
C ASP A 150 8.58 -3.28 15.17
N TRP A 151 7.68 -2.54 15.83
CA TRP A 151 6.27 -2.54 15.49
C TRP A 151 6.05 -2.00 14.08
N VAL A 152 6.63 -0.85 13.72
CA VAL A 152 6.49 -0.28 12.37
C VAL A 152 7.05 -1.21 11.29
N ALA A 153 8.09 -1.99 11.62
CA ALA A 153 8.70 -3.00 10.75
C ALA A 153 7.93 -4.34 10.66
N GLY A 154 6.77 -4.47 11.33
CA GLY A 154 5.92 -5.66 11.25
C GLY A 154 5.83 -6.48 12.54
N GLY A 155 6.55 -6.12 13.60
CA GLY A 155 6.53 -6.78 14.90
C GLY A 155 5.18 -6.77 15.61
N TRP A 156 4.21 -5.99 15.11
CA TRP A 156 2.81 -6.05 15.54
C TRP A 156 2.12 -7.37 15.20
N ALA A 157 2.59 -8.12 14.20
CA ALA A 157 1.97 -9.39 13.77
C ALA A 157 2.36 -10.58 14.67
N ALA A 158 3.25 -10.40 15.65
CA ALA A 158 3.81 -11.49 16.44
C ALA A 158 2.81 -12.15 17.40
N SER A 159 1.74 -11.46 17.80
CA SER A 159 0.66 -12.03 18.63
C SER A 159 -0.68 -11.30 18.40
N PRO A 160 -1.82 -11.95 18.70
CA PRO A 160 -3.13 -11.30 18.62
C PRO A 160 -3.24 -10.01 19.46
N GLU A 161 -2.60 -9.98 20.63
CA GLU A 161 -2.57 -8.80 21.51
C GLU A 161 -1.84 -7.65 20.85
N ARG A 162 -0.70 -7.92 20.21
CA ARG A 162 0.07 -6.91 19.47
C ARG A 162 -0.70 -6.41 18.25
N MET A 163 -1.34 -7.30 17.51
CA MET A 163 -2.21 -6.90 16.39
C MET A 163 -3.34 -5.98 16.88
N GLY A 164 -3.95 -6.31 18.02
CA GLY A 164 -4.95 -5.45 18.66
C GLY A 164 -4.40 -4.09 19.07
N GLY A 165 -3.19 -4.04 19.62
CA GLY A 165 -2.47 -2.80 19.92
C GLY A 165 -2.23 -1.95 18.67
N TRP A 166 -1.88 -2.58 17.54
CA TRP A 166 -1.63 -1.89 16.28
C TRP A 166 -2.89 -1.33 15.64
N ALA A 167 -3.99 -2.10 15.66
CA ALA A 167 -5.31 -1.64 15.26
C ALA A 167 -5.80 -0.47 16.14
N ALA A 168 -5.48 -0.47 17.45
CA ALA A 168 -5.79 0.63 18.35
C ALA A 168 -5.01 1.92 18.03
N VAL A 169 -3.71 1.81 17.72
CA VAL A 169 -2.91 2.97 17.27
C VAL A 169 -3.44 3.53 15.96
N LEU A 170 -3.79 2.67 15.01
CA LEU A 170 -4.40 3.09 13.74
C LEU A 170 -5.72 3.83 13.97
N ALA A 171 -6.59 3.30 14.84
CA ALA A 171 -7.84 3.95 15.20
C ALA A 171 -7.63 5.35 15.80
N GLU A 172 -6.65 5.49 16.69
CA GLU A 172 -6.29 6.80 17.28
C GLU A 172 -5.76 7.79 16.23
N VAL A 173 -4.92 7.33 15.30
CA VAL A 173 -4.42 8.15 14.19
C VAL A 173 -5.56 8.64 13.31
N VAL A 174 -6.47 7.75 12.93
CA VAL A 174 -7.63 8.09 12.10
C VAL A 174 -8.53 9.10 12.83
N ALA A 175 -8.79 8.89 14.11
CA ALA A 175 -9.57 9.83 14.92
C ALA A 175 -8.91 11.22 14.99
N ARG A 176 -7.58 11.29 15.11
CA ARG A 176 -6.83 12.57 15.06
C ARG A 176 -6.88 13.23 13.68
N GLN A 177 -6.79 12.46 12.60
CA GLN A 177 -6.93 12.98 11.24
C GLN A 177 -8.34 13.55 11.01
N GLN A 178 -9.39 12.83 11.45
CA GLN A 178 -10.76 13.32 11.36
C GLN A 178 -10.93 14.65 12.10
N ARG A 179 -10.46 14.74 13.35
CA ARG A 179 -10.48 16.00 14.12
C ARG A 179 -9.76 17.13 13.37
N ARG A 180 -8.57 16.86 12.83
CA ARG A 180 -7.79 17.87 12.10
C ARG A 180 -8.48 18.35 10.83
N LEU A 181 -9.10 17.45 10.07
CA LEU A 181 -9.88 17.80 8.88
C LEU A 181 -11.13 18.60 9.25
N ASP A 182 -11.76 18.27 10.35
CA ASP A 182 -12.91 18.96 10.93
C ASP A 182 -12.57 20.38 11.39
N ASP A 183 -11.40 20.58 12.00
CA ASP A 183 -10.88 21.90 12.37
C ASP A 183 -10.62 22.74 11.12
N LEU A 184 -9.99 22.15 10.09
CA LEU A 184 -9.75 22.82 8.80
C LEU A 184 -11.06 23.20 8.09
N ALA A 185 -12.09 22.37 8.20
CA ALA A 185 -13.39 22.65 7.62
C ALA A 185 -14.10 23.85 8.27
N ARG A 186 -13.79 24.13 9.54
CA ARG A 186 -14.42 25.17 10.38
C ARG A 186 -13.51 26.34 10.72
N ALA A 187 -12.31 26.42 10.14
CA ALA A 187 -11.35 27.47 10.44
C ALA A 187 -11.92 28.87 10.09
N ASP A 188 -11.70 29.85 10.97
CA ASP A 188 -12.27 31.20 10.84
C ASP A 188 -11.65 32.01 9.68
N ASP A 189 -10.33 31.92 9.50
CA ASP A 189 -9.61 32.75 8.51
C ASP A 189 -9.78 32.24 7.06
N GLU A 190 -9.69 30.92 6.86
CA GLU A 190 -9.77 30.29 5.53
C GLU A 190 -10.38 28.88 5.66
N PRO A 191 -11.73 28.77 5.72
CA PRO A 191 -12.38 27.49 5.89
C PRO A 191 -12.20 26.60 4.66
N ARG A 192 -11.95 25.31 4.91
CA ARG A 192 -11.80 24.27 3.87
C ARG A 192 -12.95 23.26 3.96
N PRO A 193 -14.20 23.63 3.60
CA PRO A 193 -15.38 22.78 3.80
C PRO A 193 -15.34 21.46 3.00
N ALA A 194 -14.42 21.33 2.04
CA ALA A 194 -14.20 20.11 1.29
C ALA A 194 -13.15 19.17 1.91
N ALA A 195 -12.43 19.57 2.99
CA ALA A 195 -11.27 18.83 3.52
C ALA A 195 -11.55 17.34 3.75
N ALA A 196 -12.62 17.00 4.48
CA ALA A 196 -13.00 15.61 4.72
C ALA A 196 -13.39 14.85 3.43
N ARG A 197 -14.05 15.53 2.49
CA ARG A 197 -14.42 14.93 1.19
C ARG A 197 -13.19 14.67 0.32
N THR A 198 -12.23 15.58 0.31
CA THR A 198 -10.94 15.39 -0.37
C THR A 198 -10.17 14.22 0.25
N ALA A 199 -10.12 14.12 1.59
CA ALA A 199 -9.49 12.98 2.27
C ALA A 199 -10.12 11.64 1.89
N ILE A 200 -11.45 11.58 1.79
CA ILE A 200 -12.17 10.40 1.31
C ILE A 200 -11.86 10.11 -0.16
N ALA A 201 -11.87 11.13 -1.02
CA ALA A 201 -11.57 10.97 -2.45
C ALA A 201 -10.17 10.42 -2.69
N GLU A 202 -9.14 10.95 -2.01
CA GLU A 202 -7.77 10.45 -2.12
C GLU A 202 -7.63 9.02 -1.53
N SER A 203 -8.34 8.72 -0.45
CA SER A 203 -8.38 7.34 0.09
C SER A 203 -9.01 6.35 -0.91
N THR A 204 -10.05 6.79 -1.63
CA THR A 204 -10.67 5.99 -2.70
C THR A 204 -9.75 5.86 -3.91
N ALA A 205 -8.96 6.88 -4.24
CA ALA A 205 -7.96 6.78 -5.31
C ALA A 205 -6.88 5.73 -4.98
N GLU A 206 -6.38 5.70 -3.74
CA GLU A 206 -5.44 4.66 -3.29
C GLU A 206 -6.06 3.26 -3.30
N LEU A 207 -7.36 3.13 -2.96
CA LEU A 207 -8.09 1.88 -3.07
C LEU A 207 -8.22 1.40 -4.53
N LEU A 208 -8.56 2.30 -5.46
CA LEU A 208 -8.60 1.98 -6.89
C LEU A 208 -7.22 1.53 -7.40
N CYS A 209 -6.15 2.18 -6.95
CA CYS A 209 -4.79 1.72 -7.25
C CYS A 209 -4.53 0.31 -6.71
N ALA A 210 -5.02 -0.03 -5.51
CA ALA A 210 -4.92 -1.38 -4.94
C ALA A 210 -5.71 -2.42 -5.75
N GLU A 211 -6.93 -2.10 -6.17
CA GLU A 211 -7.75 -2.96 -7.04
C GLU A 211 -7.01 -3.24 -8.36
N LEU A 212 -6.49 -2.20 -9.00
CA LEU A 212 -5.69 -2.33 -10.23
C LEU A 212 -4.40 -3.14 -10.03
N MET A 213 -3.78 -3.09 -8.85
CA MET A 213 -2.60 -3.91 -8.54
C MET A 213 -2.93 -5.40 -8.42
N VAL A 214 -4.12 -5.75 -7.94
CA VAL A 214 -4.55 -7.14 -7.75
C VAL A 214 -5.15 -7.72 -9.03
N GLU A 215 -6.07 -6.98 -9.67
CA GLU A 215 -6.79 -7.44 -10.86
C GLU A 215 -6.00 -7.22 -12.16
N GLY A 216 -5.11 -6.24 -12.16
CA GLY A 216 -4.43 -5.77 -13.36
C GLY A 216 -5.36 -4.98 -14.29
N LEU A 217 -4.85 -4.66 -15.48
CA LEU A 217 -5.65 -4.07 -16.55
C LEU A 217 -5.96 -5.15 -17.59
N PRO A 218 -7.20 -5.21 -18.12
CA PRO A 218 -7.48 -6.10 -19.25
C PRO A 218 -6.66 -5.66 -20.45
N VAL A 219 -5.87 -6.58 -21.03
CA VAL A 219 -5.05 -6.26 -22.20
C VAL A 219 -5.36 -7.19 -23.36
N GLY A 220 -5.75 -6.59 -24.49
CA GLY A 220 -5.99 -7.29 -25.75
C GLY A 220 -4.68 -7.81 -26.35
N ARG A 221 -4.38 -9.10 -26.12
CA ARG A 221 -3.15 -9.73 -26.60
C ARG A 221 -3.01 -9.64 -28.12
N ALA A 222 -4.10 -9.88 -28.85
CA ALA A 222 -4.09 -9.86 -30.31
C ALA A 222 -3.79 -8.44 -30.86
N GLU A 223 -4.34 -7.41 -30.22
CA GLU A 223 -4.11 -6.01 -30.56
C GLU A 223 -2.67 -5.60 -30.27
N MET A 224 -2.14 -6.00 -29.10
CA MET A 224 -0.73 -5.79 -28.75
C MET A 224 0.21 -6.48 -29.74
N GLU A 225 -0.06 -7.74 -30.08
CA GLU A 225 0.76 -8.50 -31.03
C GLU A 225 0.71 -7.87 -32.43
N THR A 226 -0.45 -7.37 -32.85
CA THR A 226 -0.62 -6.63 -34.10
C THR A 226 0.19 -5.33 -34.10
N ALA A 227 0.10 -4.54 -33.02
CA ALA A 227 0.83 -3.29 -32.87
C ALA A 227 2.35 -3.53 -32.90
N ILE A 228 2.84 -4.51 -32.12
CA ILE A 228 4.27 -4.87 -32.10
C ILE A 228 4.71 -5.36 -33.48
N ALA A 229 3.92 -6.22 -34.13
CA ALA A 229 4.25 -6.73 -35.45
C ALA A 229 4.33 -5.62 -36.52
N GLY A 230 3.56 -4.53 -36.38
CA GLY A 230 3.67 -3.35 -37.24
C GLY A 230 5.03 -2.64 -37.16
N PHE A 231 5.73 -2.70 -36.01
CA PHE A 231 7.04 -2.06 -35.84
C PHE A 231 8.21 -3.00 -36.10
N VAL A 232 8.14 -4.24 -35.60
CA VAL A 232 9.27 -5.18 -35.63
C VAL A 232 9.04 -6.37 -36.55
N GLY A 233 7.89 -6.48 -37.21
CA GLY A 233 7.52 -7.65 -38.01
C GLY A 233 6.88 -8.76 -37.17
N PRO A 234 6.34 -9.80 -37.82
CA PRO A 234 5.55 -10.85 -37.16
C PRO A 234 6.36 -11.60 -36.10
N ARG A 235 5.65 -12.13 -35.09
CA ARG A 235 6.27 -12.99 -34.07
C ARG A 235 6.92 -14.21 -34.74
N PRO A 236 8.21 -14.48 -34.49
CA PRO A 236 8.89 -15.65 -35.05
C PRO A 236 8.23 -16.94 -34.56
N ALA A 237 8.11 -17.93 -35.45
CA ALA A 237 7.62 -19.26 -35.09
C ALA A 237 8.63 -20.06 -34.24
N ASP A 238 9.92 -19.78 -34.41
CA ASP A 238 11.03 -20.43 -33.72
C ASP A 238 12.27 -19.51 -33.64
N GLU A 239 13.32 -20.01 -33.00
CA GLU A 239 14.57 -19.29 -32.82
C GLU A 239 15.31 -19.03 -34.15
N GLN A 240 15.22 -19.95 -35.11
CA GLN A 240 15.87 -19.80 -36.41
C GLN A 240 15.21 -18.68 -37.23
N ALA A 241 13.87 -18.62 -37.25
CA ALA A 241 13.10 -17.53 -37.83
C ALA A 241 13.39 -16.20 -37.13
N ALA A 242 13.61 -16.22 -35.81
CA ALA A 242 13.97 -15.03 -35.04
C ALA A 242 15.37 -14.50 -35.42
N VAL A 243 16.33 -15.39 -35.68
CA VAL A 243 17.67 -15.03 -36.17
C VAL A 243 17.62 -14.52 -37.61
N ALA A 244 16.88 -15.19 -38.50
CA ALA A 244 16.76 -14.81 -39.90
C ALA A 244 16.09 -13.42 -40.08
N ALA A 245 14.95 -13.19 -39.42
CA ALA A 245 14.26 -11.90 -39.47
C ALA A 245 15.12 -10.76 -38.91
N ARG A 246 15.94 -11.07 -37.89
CA ARG A 246 16.89 -10.14 -37.30
C ARG A 246 18.04 -9.82 -38.25
N GLY A 247 18.62 -10.83 -38.90
CA GLY A 247 19.66 -10.66 -39.92
C GLY A 247 19.21 -9.78 -41.08
N ALA A 248 17.98 -9.99 -41.58
CA ALA A 248 17.41 -9.19 -42.66
C ALA A 248 17.26 -7.70 -42.27
N ARG A 249 16.85 -7.40 -41.03
CA ARG A 249 16.79 -6.01 -40.52
C ARG A 249 18.18 -5.39 -40.37
N ASP A 250 19.12 -6.14 -39.82
CA ASP A 250 20.49 -5.66 -39.63
C ASP A 250 21.17 -5.39 -40.98
N GLU A 251 20.98 -6.26 -41.97
CA GLU A 251 21.48 -6.10 -43.33
C GLU A 251 20.96 -4.80 -43.99
N ALA A 252 19.72 -4.41 -43.72
CA ALA A 252 19.18 -3.16 -44.25
C ALA A 252 19.95 -1.92 -43.78
N VAL A 253 20.48 -1.94 -42.56
CA VAL A 253 21.32 -0.87 -42.02
C VAL A 253 22.77 -1.03 -42.50
N LEU A 254 23.31 -2.24 -42.40
CA LEU A 254 24.71 -2.53 -42.69
C LEU A 254 25.08 -2.36 -44.18
N ARG A 255 24.11 -2.39 -45.11
CA ARG A 255 24.33 -2.05 -46.53
C ARG A 255 24.84 -0.62 -46.76
N HIS A 256 24.69 0.27 -45.79
CA HIS A 256 25.19 1.64 -45.86
C HIS A 256 26.60 1.81 -45.28
N VAL A 257 27.19 0.74 -44.74
CA VAL A 257 28.50 0.74 -44.08
C VAL A 257 29.59 0.25 -45.05
N PRO A 258 30.84 0.74 -44.97
CA PRO A 258 31.92 0.29 -45.85
C PRO A 258 32.14 -1.23 -45.86
N GLU A 259 32.46 -1.78 -47.03
CA GLU A 259 32.66 -3.22 -47.21
C GLU A 259 33.79 -3.78 -46.34
N GLY A 260 33.62 -5.02 -45.87
CA GLY A 260 34.66 -5.77 -45.14
C GLY A 260 34.60 -5.65 -43.61
N VAL A 261 33.71 -4.86 -43.03
CA VAL A 261 33.56 -4.72 -41.57
C VAL A 261 32.15 -5.09 -41.12
N ARG A 262 32.05 -5.95 -40.10
CA ARG A 262 30.76 -6.30 -39.46
C ARG A 262 30.63 -5.58 -38.12
N PHE A 263 29.44 -5.03 -37.88
CA PHE A 263 29.08 -4.43 -36.60
C PHE A 263 27.87 -5.15 -36.01
N ASP A 264 27.89 -5.37 -34.70
CA ASP A 264 26.70 -5.76 -33.95
C ASP A 264 25.90 -4.51 -33.60
N LEU A 265 24.73 -4.36 -34.22
CA LEU A 265 23.82 -3.24 -34.00
C LEU A 265 23.20 -3.22 -32.59
N ARG A 266 23.44 -4.25 -31.77
CA ARG A 266 23.02 -4.32 -30.36
C ARG A 266 24.11 -3.86 -29.40
N SER A 267 25.33 -3.63 -29.88
CA SER A 267 26.42 -3.14 -29.08
C SER A 267 26.54 -1.61 -29.25
N PRO A 268 26.19 -0.81 -28.21
CA PRO A 268 26.22 0.65 -28.33
C PRO A 268 27.61 1.20 -28.70
N SER A 269 28.68 0.55 -28.24
CA SER A 269 30.05 0.92 -28.57
C SER A 269 30.39 0.61 -30.03
N GLN A 270 29.96 -0.52 -30.58
CA GLN A 270 30.16 -0.85 -31.99
C GLN A 270 29.33 0.04 -32.92
N VAL A 271 28.08 0.35 -32.55
CA VAL A 271 27.24 1.30 -33.30
C VAL A 271 27.88 2.69 -33.32
N LYS A 272 28.46 3.15 -32.20
CA LYS A 272 29.17 4.43 -32.15
C LYS A 272 30.40 4.45 -33.07
N THR A 273 31.15 3.36 -33.11
CA THR A 273 32.31 3.21 -34.01
C THR A 273 31.87 3.16 -35.48
N MET A 274 30.80 2.43 -35.79
CA MET A 274 30.18 2.38 -37.11
C MET A 274 29.77 3.79 -37.56
N LEU A 275 29.00 4.52 -36.76
CA LEU A 275 28.53 5.88 -37.11
C LEU A 275 29.66 6.86 -37.37
N ARG A 276 30.77 6.78 -36.63
CA ARG A 276 31.98 7.59 -36.85
C ARG A 276 32.73 7.26 -38.16
N MET A 277 32.46 6.11 -38.75
CA MET A 277 33.06 5.70 -40.02
C MET A 277 32.23 6.15 -41.22
N VAL A 278 30.92 6.33 -41.06
CA VAL A 278 30.00 6.68 -42.15
C VAL A 278 29.65 8.17 -42.21
N GLY A 279 30.00 8.96 -41.18
CA GLY A 279 29.82 10.41 -41.12
C GLY A 279 30.98 11.09 -40.39
#